data_AF-A0A1M6UWM6-F1
#
_entry.id   AF-A0A1M6UWM6-F1
#
_cell.length_a   1.000
_cell.length_b   1.000
_cell.length_c   1.000
_cell.angle_alpha   90.00
_cell.angle_beta   90.00
_cell.angle_gamma   90.00
#
_symmetry.space_group_name_H-M   'P 1'
#
loop_
_entity.id
_entity.type
_entity.pdbx_description
1 polymer ?
#
loop_
_entity_poly.entity_id
_entity_poly.type
_entity_poly.pdbx_seq_one_letter_code
_entity_poly.pdbx_strand_id
1 'polypeptide(L)'
;MENIIEIFIYIHAFFGGVGLITGIASIVVKKGRLNHKRLGKWFSWSMIISSAISLVIARMPNHINTFLFLIGIFTIYMVLAGNRALTFKSIKKTKANLTDKLVSGSMAFSALLMIGFGINGLINGYSHSILYLFFGIIGLFLPYGDYKLFKSTLENRKLWLINHLSRMLGALIASVTAFIVAGMHQDTLWAWITPSVIGTAYIIYWIKKTKGKKKLKTA
;
A
#
# COMPACT_ATOMS: atom_id res chain seq x y z
N MET A 1 8.59 -6.34 -29.87
CA MET A 1 8.02 -5.71 -28.65
C MET A 1 8.16 -6.62 -27.44
N GLU A 2 7.98 -7.94 -27.57
CA GLU A 2 8.09 -8.88 -26.44
C GLU A 2 9.41 -8.77 -25.67
N ASN A 3 10.57 -8.65 -26.33
CA ASN A 3 11.85 -8.44 -25.65
C ASN A 3 11.88 -7.18 -24.75
N ILE A 4 11.15 -6.12 -25.12
CA ILE A 4 11.05 -4.89 -24.29
C ILE A 4 10.18 -5.14 -23.07
N ILE A 5 9.07 -5.88 -23.24
CA ILE A 5 8.18 -6.26 -22.13
C ILE A 5 8.94 -7.14 -21.14
N GLU A 6 9.71 -8.11 -21.63
CA GLU A 6 10.51 -9.01 -20.78
C GLU A 6 11.56 -8.23 -19.97
N ILE A 7 12.27 -7.28 -20.59
CA ILE A 7 13.18 -6.38 -19.88
C ILE A 7 12.44 -5.62 -18.76
N PHE A 8 11.24 -5.11 -19.05
CA PHE A 8 10.45 -4.37 -18.06
C PHE A 8 10.02 -5.30 -16.91
N ILE A 9 9.63 -6.53 -17.21
CA ILE A 9 9.27 -7.54 -16.20
C ILE A 9 10.48 -7.84 -15.30
N TYR A 10 11.69 -8.03 -15.85
CA TYR A 10 12.89 -8.25 -15.04
C TYR A 10 13.22 -7.05 -14.15
N ILE A 11 13.13 -5.82 -14.67
CA ILE A 11 13.38 -4.63 -13.87
C ILE A 11 12.30 -4.50 -12.76
N HIS A 12 11.03 -4.73 -13.09
CA HIS A 12 9.93 -4.75 -12.13
C HIS A 12 10.19 -5.77 -11.01
N ALA A 13 10.54 -7.01 -11.37
CA ALA A 13 10.81 -8.09 -10.44
C ALA A 13 12.04 -7.82 -9.57
N PHE A 14 13.12 -7.28 -10.15
CA PHE A 14 14.33 -6.89 -9.42
C PHE A 14 14.01 -5.86 -8.33
N PHE A 15 13.38 -4.74 -8.70
CA PHE A 15 13.01 -3.71 -7.71
C PHE A 15 11.93 -4.22 -6.73
N GLY A 16 11.04 -5.11 -7.16
CA GLY A 16 10.09 -5.80 -6.28
C GLY A 16 10.81 -6.62 -5.20
N GLY A 17 11.82 -7.39 -5.59
CA GLY A 17 12.67 -8.19 -4.68
C GLY A 17 13.47 -7.32 -3.71
N VAL A 18 14.12 -6.26 -4.20
CA VAL A 18 14.81 -5.27 -3.35
C VAL A 18 13.85 -4.63 -2.35
N GLY A 19 12.64 -4.27 -2.81
CA GLY A 19 11.55 -3.79 -1.96
C GLY A 19 11.23 -4.80 -0.86
N LEU A 20 10.90 -6.04 -1.22
CA LEU A 20 10.54 -7.09 -0.26
C LEU A 20 11.62 -7.29 0.82
N ILE A 21 12.88 -7.45 0.42
CA ILE A 21 14.02 -7.65 1.34
C ILE A 21 14.17 -6.45 2.28
N THR A 22 14.19 -5.24 1.73
CA THR A 22 14.39 -4.02 2.53
C THR A 22 13.19 -3.70 3.43
N GLY A 23 11.97 -4.04 3.01
CA GLY A 23 10.76 -3.92 3.80
C GLY A 23 10.74 -4.87 5.01
N ILE A 24 11.09 -6.14 4.81
CA ILE A 24 11.24 -7.13 5.89
C ILE A 24 12.37 -6.70 6.83
N ALA A 25 13.54 -6.33 6.29
CA ALA A 25 14.66 -5.86 7.11
C ALA A 25 14.28 -4.61 7.95
N SER A 26 13.48 -3.70 7.39
CA SER A 26 12.99 -2.50 8.08
C SER A 26 12.08 -2.83 9.27
N ILE A 27 11.35 -3.96 9.20
CA ILE A 27 10.56 -4.48 10.33
C ILE A 27 11.46 -5.00 11.44
N VAL A 28 12.55 -5.71 11.13
CA VAL A 28 13.41 -6.34 12.14
C VAL A 28 14.17 -5.28 12.96
N VAL A 29 14.71 -4.27 12.28
CA VAL A 29 15.50 -3.23 12.95
C VAL A 29 14.66 -2.34 13.87
N LYS A 30 15.33 -1.65 14.80
CA LYS A 30 14.66 -0.73 15.74
C LYS A 30 14.00 0.45 15.00
N LYS A 31 12.68 0.56 15.14
CA LYS A 31 11.83 1.57 14.48
C LYS A 31 12.31 2.98 14.84
N GLY A 32 12.38 3.85 13.83
CA GLY A 32 12.82 5.24 13.97
C GLY A 32 14.34 5.47 14.09
N ARG A 33 15.17 4.43 14.25
CA ARG A 33 16.64 4.56 14.17
C ARG A 33 17.12 4.71 12.72
N LEU A 34 18.40 5.04 12.55
CA LEU A 34 19.04 5.28 11.26
C LEU A 34 18.83 4.10 10.29
N ASN A 35 19.04 2.86 10.73
CA ASN A 35 18.87 1.68 9.88
C ASN A 35 17.42 1.52 9.38
N HIS A 36 16.42 1.72 10.24
CA HIS A 36 15.02 1.71 9.84
C HIS A 36 14.71 2.79 8.80
N LYS A 37 15.24 4.01 8.98
CA LYS A 37 15.05 5.11 8.03
C LYS A 37 15.73 4.82 6.69
N ARG A 38 16.95 4.25 6.68
CA ARG A 38 17.67 3.88 5.46
C ARG A 38 16.95 2.77 4.69
N LEU A 39 16.59 1.69 5.38
CA LEU A 39 15.85 0.57 4.77
C LEU A 39 14.46 1.01 4.29
N GLY A 40 13.76 1.84 5.06
CA GLY A 40 12.46 2.41 4.65
C GLY A 40 12.54 3.28 3.38
N LYS A 41 13.65 4.00 3.17
CA LYS A 41 13.89 4.75 1.94
C LYS A 41 14.11 3.82 0.74
N TRP A 42 14.97 2.81 0.89
CA TRP A 42 15.20 1.80 -0.15
C TRP A 42 13.92 1.05 -0.50
N PHE A 43 13.16 0.63 0.50
CA PHE A 43 11.83 0.03 0.31
C PHE A 43 10.92 0.95 -0.49
N SER A 44 10.82 2.23 -0.10
CA SER A 44 9.93 3.18 -0.77
C SER A 44 10.28 3.40 -2.24
N TRP A 45 11.55 3.67 -2.53
CA TRP A 45 11.99 3.88 -3.92
C TRP A 45 11.83 2.63 -4.77
N SER A 46 12.21 1.47 -4.24
CA SER A 46 12.11 0.21 -4.99
C SER A 46 10.66 -0.14 -5.29
N MET A 47 9.75 0.01 -4.33
CA MET A 47 8.32 -0.23 -4.55
C MET A 47 7.70 0.75 -5.54
N ILE A 48 8.05 2.05 -5.49
CA ILE A 48 7.55 3.03 -6.45
C ILE A 48 8.04 2.71 -7.86
N ILE A 49 9.33 2.41 -8.04
CA ILE A 49 9.90 2.08 -9.35
C ILE A 49 9.26 0.79 -9.88
N SER A 50 9.23 -0.27 -9.07
CA SER A 50 8.62 -1.55 -9.43
C SER A 50 7.15 -1.37 -9.84
N SER A 51 6.34 -0.69 -9.02
CA SER A 51 4.93 -0.47 -9.34
C SER A 51 4.72 0.47 -10.54
N ALA A 52 5.56 1.47 -10.75
CA ALA A 52 5.45 2.34 -11.93
C ALA A 52 5.69 1.55 -13.22
N ILE A 53 6.68 0.65 -13.22
CA ILE A 53 6.94 -0.24 -14.36
C ILE A 53 5.76 -1.20 -14.57
N SER A 54 5.16 -1.74 -13.50
CA SER A 54 4.00 -2.63 -13.64
C SER A 54 2.78 -1.91 -14.23
N LEU A 55 2.60 -0.61 -13.98
CA LEU A 55 1.54 0.17 -14.63
C LEU A 55 1.69 0.20 -16.15
N VAL A 56 2.94 0.32 -16.63
CA VAL A 56 3.25 0.30 -18.05
C VAL A 56 3.00 -1.09 -18.62
N ILE A 57 3.59 -2.13 -18.01
CA ILE A 57 3.43 -3.53 -18.45
C ILE A 57 1.95 -3.91 -18.57
N ALA A 58 1.13 -3.55 -17.57
CA ALA A 58 -0.29 -3.89 -17.51
C ALA A 58 -1.16 -3.23 -18.60
N ARG A 59 -0.56 -2.40 -19.48
CA ARG A 59 -1.20 -1.76 -20.64
C ARG A 59 -0.50 -2.08 -21.96
N MET A 60 0.56 -2.87 -21.95
CA MET A 60 1.26 -3.30 -23.16
C MET A 60 0.49 -4.44 -23.86
N PRO A 61 0.67 -4.63 -25.18
CA PRO A 61 0.06 -5.73 -25.94
C PRO A 61 0.30 -7.10 -25.28
N ASN A 62 -0.70 -7.98 -25.32
CA ASN A 62 -0.70 -9.32 -24.71
C ASN A 62 -0.58 -9.37 -23.17
N HIS A 63 -0.41 -8.22 -22.50
CA HIS A 63 -0.20 -8.12 -21.04
C HIS A 63 -1.24 -7.20 -20.37
N ILE A 64 -2.31 -6.85 -21.09
CA ILE A 64 -3.33 -5.93 -20.60
C ILE A 64 -4.05 -6.56 -19.41
N ASN A 65 -3.89 -5.95 -18.24
CA ASN A 65 -4.55 -6.40 -17.02
C ASN A 65 -4.95 -5.20 -16.15
N THR A 66 -6.23 -4.82 -16.25
CA THR A 66 -6.78 -3.70 -15.49
C THR A 66 -6.71 -3.91 -13.97
N PHE A 67 -6.76 -5.15 -13.49
CA PHE A 67 -6.69 -5.45 -12.06
C PHE A 67 -5.29 -5.13 -11.53
N LEU A 68 -4.26 -5.68 -12.17
CA LEU A 68 -2.87 -5.45 -11.80
C LEU A 68 -2.48 -3.97 -11.97
N PHE A 69 -3.03 -3.29 -12.97
CA PHE A 69 -2.87 -1.84 -13.12
C PHE A 69 -3.39 -1.07 -11.89
N LEU A 70 -4.61 -1.36 -11.43
CA LEU A 70 -5.19 -0.67 -10.27
C LEU A 70 -4.48 -1.06 -8.96
N ILE A 71 -4.01 -2.30 -8.82
CA ILE A 71 -3.16 -2.74 -7.69
C ILE A 71 -1.80 -2.03 -7.69
N GLY A 72 -1.22 -1.74 -8.87
CA GLY A 72 -0.03 -0.91 -8.99
C GLY A 72 -0.26 0.50 -8.43
N ILE A 73 -1.39 1.13 -8.77
CA ILE A 73 -1.77 2.44 -8.22
C ILE A 73 -1.99 2.36 -6.70
N PHE A 74 -2.69 1.32 -6.23
CA PHE A 74 -2.88 1.05 -4.80
C PHE A 74 -1.54 0.98 -4.06
N THR A 75 -0.55 0.28 -4.61
CA THR A 75 0.76 0.11 -3.98
C THR A 75 1.55 1.43 -3.96
N ILE A 76 1.55 2.18 -5.06
CA ILE A 76 2.14 3.52 -5.13
C ILE A 76 1.50 4.44 -4.10
N TYR A 77 0.16 4.45 -4.01
CA TYR A 77 -0.57 5.20 -3.00
C TYR A 77 -0.09 4.84 -1.59
N MET A 78 0.01 3.55 -1.26
CA MET A 78 0.44 3.11 0.07
C MET A 78 1.82 3.66 0.43
N VAL A 79 2.79 3.59 -0.48
CA VAL A 79 4.14 4.12 -0.23
C VAL A 79 4.13 5.64 -0.12
N LEU A 80 3.43 6.34 -1.03
CA LEU A 80 3.36 7.79 -1.03
C LEU A 80 2.65 8.32 0.21
N ALA A 81 1.42 7.87 0.50
CA ALA A 81 0.65 8.28 1.66
C ALA A 81 1.38 7.93 2.97
N GLY A 82 2.03 6.76 3.04
CA GLY A 82 2.83 6.36 4.20
C GLY A 82 4.00 7.30 4.46
N ASN A 83 4.74 7.70 3.44
CA ASN A 83 5.82 8.67 3.57
C ASN A 83 5.30 10.09 3.83
N ARG A 84 4.22 10.50 3.17
CA ARG A 84 3.57 11.80 3.38
C ARG A 84 3.04 11.95 4.79
N ALA A 85 2.57 10.88 5.43
CA ALA A 85 2.15 10.90 6.82
C ALA A 85 3.27 11.44 7.75
N LEU A 86 4.54 11.09 7.52
CA LEU A 86 5.67 11.58 8.32
C LEU A 86 5.82 13.11 8.31
N THR A 87 5.36 13.79 7.25
CA THR A 87 5.44 15.25 7.17
C THR A 87 4.53 15.95 8.19
N PHE A 88 3.46 15.28 8.64
CA PHE A 88 2.55 15.74 9.69
C PHE A 88 3.11 15.51 11.11
N LYS A 89 4.32 14.95 11.23
CA LYS A 89 5.05 14.92 12.51
C LYS A 89 5.45 16.33 12.95
N SER A 90 5.76 17.22 12.01
CA SER A 90 6.19 18.58 12.29
C SER A 90 5.01 19.45 12.71
N ILE A 91 5.19 20.26 13.77
CA ILE A 91 4.19 21.24 14.21
C ILE A 91 3.92 22.29 13.13
N LYS A 92 4.88 22.54 12.24
CA LYS A 92 4.74 23.50 11.14
C LYS A 92 3.71 23.07 10.08
N LYS A 93 3.45 21.78 9.93
CA LYS A 93 2.49 21.27 8.94
C LYS A 93 1.12 21.07 9.60
N THR A 94 0.27 22.09 9.49
CA THR A 94 -1.07 22.09 10.11
C THR A 94 -2.17 21.62 9.17
N LYS A 95 -1.94 21.65 7.84
CA LYS A 95 -2.93 21.31 6.82
C LYS A 95 -2.32 20.46 5.71
N ALA A 96 -3.18 19.71 5.00
CA ALA A 96 -2.82 18.94 3.82
C ALA A 96 -2.57 19.84 2.60
N ASN A 97 -1.48 19.59 1.89
CA ASN A 97 -1.16 20.31 0.66
C ASN A 97 -1.79 19.60 -0.57
N LEU A 98 -1.58 20.16 -1.76
CA LEU A 98 -2.12 19.60 -3.00
C LEU A 98 -1.66 18.15 -3.22
N THR A 99 -0.37 17.86 -3.01
CA THR A 99 0.17 16.49 -3.15
C THR A 99 -0.54 15.49 -2.24
N ASP A 100 -0.81 15.84 -0.99
CA ASP A 100 -1.53 14.97 -0.05
C ASP A 100 -2.95 14.64 -0.55
N LYS A 101 -3.65 15.65 -1.07
CA LYS A 101 -5.01 15.51 -1.61
C LYS A 101 -5.01 14.69 -2.91
N LEU A 102 -4.04 14.91 -3.80
CA LEU A 102 -3.91 14.16 -5.05
C LEU A 102 -3.61 12.69 -4.79
N VAL A 103 -2.69 12.38 -3.87
CA VAL A 103 -2.39 10.99 -3.48
C VAL A 103 -3.64 10.32 -2.92
N SER A 104 -4.32 10.95 -1.95
CA SER A 104 -5.55 10.40 -1.37
C SER A 104 -6.70 10.28 -2.40
N GLY A 105 -6.84 11.26 -3.28
CA GLY A 105 -7.88 11.30 -4.32
C GLY A 105 -7.67 10.24 -5.38
N SER A 106 -6.43 10.00 -5.82
CA SER A 106 -6.08 8.96 -6.79
C SER A 106 -6.46 7.56 -6.29
N MET A 107 -6.28 7.29 -5.00
CA MET A 107 -6.71 6.05 -4.38
C MET A 107 -8.22 5.96 -4.27
N ALA A 108 -8.91 7.02 -3.84
CA ALA A 108 -10.38 7.01 -3.78
C ALA A 108 -10.99 6.73 -5.16
N PHE A 109 -10.48 7.38 -6.21
CA PHE A 109 -10.91 7.14 -7.58
C PHE A 109 -10.63 5.70 -8.03
N SER A 110 -9.41 5.20 -7.82
CA SER A 110 -9.03 3.84 -8.19
C SER A 110 -9.88 2.79 -7.44
N ALA A 111 -10.17 3.01 -6.16
CA ALA A 111 -11.02 2.15 -5.36
C ALA A 111 -12.45 2.08 -5.90
N LEU A 112 -13.03 3.23 -6.30
CA LEU A 112 -14.36 3.26 -6.92
C LEU A 112 -14.37 2.51 -8.26
N LEU A 113 -13.34 2.65 -9.08
CA LEU A 113 -13.19 1.86 -10.31
C LEU A 113 -13.11 0.35 -9.98
N MET A 114 -12.31 -0.03 -8.99
CA MET A 114 -12.22 -1.43 -8.58
C MET A 114 -13.56 -1.98 -8.11
N ILE A 115 -14.32 -1.22 -7.33
CA ILE A 115 -15.66 -1.63 -6.90
C ILE A 115 -16.60 -1.76 -8.11
N GLY A 116 -16.58 -0.80 -9.03
CA GLY A 116 -17.40 -0.85 -10.26
C GLY A 116 -17.10 -2.07 -11.12
N PHE A 117 -15.82 -2.35 -11.40
CA PHE A 117 -15.40 -3.55 -12.13
C PHE A 117 -15.75 -4.84 -11.39
N GLY A 118 -15.62 -4.83 -10.05
CA GLY A 118 -15.99 -5.95 -9.19
C GLY A 118 -17.49 -6.28 -9.27
N ILE A 119 -18.36 -5.29 -9.11
CA ILE A 119 -19.81 -5.45 -9.21
C ILE A 119 -20.20 -5.93 -10.61
N ASN A 120 -19.69 -5.26 -11.66
CA ASN A 120 -19.98 -5.64 -13.03
C ASN A 120 -19.54 -7.08 -13.31
N GLY A 121 -18.34 -7.47 -12.88
CA GLY A 121 -17.87 -8.82 -13.13
C GLY A 121 -18.60 -9.89 -12.31
N LEU A 122 -19.11 -9.57 -11.10
CA LEU A 122 -19.97 -10.51 -10.36
C LEU A 122 -21.26 -10.81 -11.11
N ILE A 123 -21.88 -9.78 -11.71
CA ILE A 123 -23.10 -9.93 -12.52
C ILE A 123 -22.84 -10.82 -13.74
N ASN A 124 -21.65 -10.70 -14.34
CA ASN A 124 -21.25 -11.44 -15.54
C ASN A 124 -20.50 -12.76 -15.25
N GLY A 125 -20.34 -13.16 -13.98
CA GLY A 125 -19.71 -14.42 -13.60
C GLY A 125 -18.17 -14.49 -13.76
N TYR A 126 -17.45 -13.36 -13.73
CA TYR A 126 -15.99 -13.35 -13.84
C TYR A 126 -15.29 -13.74 -12.53
N SER A 127 -14.28 -14.60 -12.62
CA SER A 127 -13.56 -15.18 -11.46
C SER A 127 -12.82 -14.15 -10.61
N HIS A 128 -12.23 -13.11 -11.21
CA HIS A 128 -11.44 -12.10 -10.49
C HIS A 128 -12.28 -11.02 -9.78
N SER A 129 -13.61 -11.01 -9.96
CA SER A 129 -14.49 -9.95 -9.44
C SER A 129 -14.44 -9.79 -7.92
N ILE A 130 -14.25 -10.88 -7.20
CA ILE A 130 -14.15 -10.85 -5.74
C ILE A 130 -12.89 -10.11 -5.28
N LEU A 131 -11.79 -10.22 -6.03
CA LEU A 131 -10.53 -9.52 -5.72
C LEU A 131 -10.66 -8.01 -5.94
N TYR A 132 -11.32 -7.63 -7.04
CA TYR A 132 -11.66 -6.24 -7.31
C TYR A 132 -12.45 -5.61 -6.16
N LEU A 133 -13.49 -6.28 -5.67
CA LEU A 133 -14.27 -5.81 -4.53
C LEU A 133 -13.45 -5.76 -3.24
N PHE A 134 -12.69 -6.82 -2.95
CA PHE A 134 -11.87 -6.91 -1.74
C PHE A 134 -10.88 -5.74 -1.63
N PHE A 135 -10.06 -5.53 -2.67
CA PHE A 135 -9.09 -4.43 -2.68
C PHE A 135 -9.73 -3.06 -2.88
N GLY A 136 -10.87 -2.98 -3.59
CA GLY A 136 -11.63 -1.74 -3.77
C GLY A 136 -12.22 -1.23 -2.46
N ILE A 137 -12.89 -2.09 -1.68
CA ILE A 137 -13.46 -1.73 -0.37
C ILE A 137 -12.36 -1.32 0.61
N ILE A 138 -11.28 -2.11 0.70
CA ILE A 138 -10.13 -1.75 1.52
C ILE A 138 -9.58 -0.40 1.06
N GLY A 139 -9.33 -0.25 -0.25
CA GLY A 139 -8.80 0.94 -0.88
C GLY A 139 -9.63 2.20 -0.61
N LEU A 140 -10.94 2.10 -0.51
CA LEU A 140 -11.83 3.23 -0.20
C LEU A 140 -11.74 3.64 1.29
N PHE A 141 -11.53 2.68 2.19
CA PHE A 141 -11.34 2.95 3.61
C PHE A 141 -10.02 3.69 3.90
N LEU A 142 -9.02 3.56 3.03
CA LEU A 142 -7.71 4.16 3.22
C LEU A 142 -7.76 5.71 3.17
N PRO A 143 -8.27 6.39 2.12
CA PRO A 143 -8.47 7.83 2.09
C PRO A 143 -9.21 8.44 3.29
N TYR A 144 -10.12 7.69 3.92
CA TYR A 144 -10.78 8.15 5.14
C TYR A 144 -9.80 8.33 6.32
N GLY A 145 -8.79 7.45 6.43
CA GLY A 145 -7.68 7.62 7.38
C GLY A 145 -6.82 8.85 7.09
N ASP A 146 -6.62 9.15 5.80
CA ASP A 146 -5.89 10.35 5.36
C ASP A 146 -6.68 11.62 5.70
N TYR A 147 -7.99 11.64 5.45
CA TYR A 147 -8.89 12.72 5.85
C TYR A 147 -8.82 13.00 7.36
N LYS A 148 -8.85 11.96 8.19
CA LYS A 148 -8.68 12.10 9.65
C LYS A 148 -7.34 12.74 9.98
N LEU A 149 -6.25 12.31 9.33
CA LEU A 149 -4.93 12.91 9.52
C LEU A 149 -4.93 14.39 9.13
N PHE A 150 -5.54 14.73 8.01
CA PHE A 150 -5.57 16.10 7.48
C PHE A 150 -6.36 17.06 8.38
N LYS A 151 -7.42 16.59 9.04
CA LYS A 151 -8.29 17.41 9.89
C LYS A 151 -7.82 17.48 11.35
N SER A 152 -7.32 16.38 11.91
CA SER A 152 -7.08 16.22 13.37
C SER A 152 -5.60 16.08 13.76
N THR A 153 -4.66 16.41 12.87
CA THR A 153 -3.20 16.28 13.12
C THR A 153 -2.75 16.95 14.43
N LEU A 154 -3.31 18.12 14.76
CA LEU A 154 -2.92 18.87 15.96
C LEU A 154 -3.51 18.29 17.25
N GLU A 155 -4.67 17.63 17.15
CA GLU A 155 -5.39 17.03 18.27
C GLU A 155 -4.81 15.66 18.66
N ASN A 156 -4.34 14.89 17.67
CA ASN A 156 -3.77 13.56 17.91
C ASN A 156 -2.36 13.42 17.35
N ARG A 157 -1.37 13.73 18.19
CA ARG A 157 0.07 13.68 17.86
C ARG A 157 0.60 12.31 17.42
N LYS A 158 -0.18 11.23 17.54
CA LYS A 158 0.23 9.87 17.10
C LYS A 158 -0.39 9.46 15.76
N LEU A 159 -1.33 10.24 15.21
CA LEU A 159 -2.07 9.85 14.01
C LEU A 159 -1.18 9.76 12.76
N TRP A 160 -0.16 10.61 12.65
CA TRP A 160 0.83 10.51 11.57
C TRP A 160 1.59 9.18 11.61
N LEU A 161 1.93 8.70 12.82
CA LEU A 161 2.68 7.47 12.99
C LEU A 161 1.82 6.25 12.72
N ILE A 162 0.55 6.29 13.12
CA ILE A 162 -0.43 5.25 12.80
C ILE A 162 -0.62 5.15 11.28
N ASN A 163 -0.82 6.27 10.58
CA ASN A 163 -0.97 6.25 9.13
C ASN A 163 0.32 5.79 8.43
N HIS A 164 1.50 6.29 8.83
CA HIS A 164 2.77 5.80 8.32
C HIS A 164 2.90 4.28 8.48
N LEU A 165 2.66 3.77 9.68
CA LEU A 165 2.76 2.33 9.98
C LEU A 165 1.80 1.49 9.14
N SER A 166 0.51 1.84 9.10
CA SER A 166 -0.50 1.08 8.35
C SER A 166 -0.20 1.07 6.85
N ARG A 167 0.22 2.20 6.30
CA ARG A 167 0.49 2.37 4.86
C ARG A 167 1.76 1.63 4.43
N MET A 168 2.84 1.77 5.19
CA MET A 168 4.11 1.10 4.87
C MET A 168 4.00 -0.42 5.03
N LEU A 169 3.30 -0.90 6.07
CA LEU A 169 3.06 -2.33 6.23
C LEU A 169 2.10 -2.87 5.16
N GLY A 170 1.07 -2.13 4.75
CA GLY A 170 0.21 -2.59 3.68
C GLY A 170 0.88 -2.57 2.29
N ALA A 171 1.84 -1.67 2.04
CA ALA A 171 2.72 -1.77 0.86
C ALA A 171 3.58 -3.05 0.90
N LEU A 172 4.08 -3.43 2.10
CA LEU A 172 4.82 -4.68 2.26
C LEU A 172 3.92 -5.90 2.02
N ILE A 173 2.69 -5.89 2.56
CA ILE A 173 1.68 -6.93 2.28
C ILE A 173 1.48 -7.06 0.78
N ALA A 174 1.28 -5.96 0.06
CA ALA A 174 1.09 -5.97 -1.38
C ALA A 174 2.31 -6.60 -2.11
N SER A 175 3.53 -6.29 -1.68
CA SER A 175 4.74 -6.90 -2.24
C SER A 175 4.86 -8.40 -1.96
N VAL A 176 4.46 -8.86 -0.76
CA VAL A 176 4.42 -10.29 -0.41
C VAL A 176 3.37 -11.01 -1.25
N THR A 177 2.16 -10.43 -1.38
CA THR A 177 1.11 -10.96 -2.24
C THR A 177 1.57 -11.06 -3.69
N ALA A 178 2.19 -10.01 -4.24
CA ALA A 178 2.70 -10.01 -5.60
C ALA A 178 3.78 -11.09 -5.81
N PHE A 179 4.69 -11.27 -4.85
CA PHE A 179 5.69 -12.33 -4.91
C PHE A 179 5.06 -13.73 -4.89
N ILE A 180 4.06 -13.97 -4.04
CA ILE A 180 3.38 -15.28 -3.98
C ILE A 180 2.61 -15.53 -5.29
N VAL A 181 1.81 -14.57 -5.74
CA VAL A 181 0.94 -14.79 -6.91
C VAL A 181 1.74 -14.82 -8.20
N ALA A 182 2.55 -13.78 -8.46
CA ALA A 182 3.27 -13.65 -9.71
C ALA A 182 4.66 -14.31 -9.66
N GLY A 183 5.40 -14.16 -8.57
CA GLY A 183 6.75 -14.72 -8.44
C GLY A 183 6.77 -16.25 -8.24
N MET A 184 5.84 -16.78 -7.43
CA MET A 184 5.71 -18.22 -7.18
C MET A 184 4.60 -18.88 -8.00
N HIS A 185 3.96 -18.13 -8.91
CA HIS A 185 2.90 -18.61 -9.81
C HIS A 185 1.69 -19.24 -9.07
N GLN A 186 1.33 -18.70 -7.90
CA GLN A 186 0.20 -19.17 -7.10
C GLN A 186 -1.03 -18.27 -7.30
N ASP A 187 -1.74 -18.42 -8.42
CA ASP A 187 -2.95 -17.63 -8.68
C ASP A 187 -4.22 -18.27 -8.07
N THR A 188 -4.25 -18.29 -6.74
CA THR A 188 -5.42 -18.73 -5.97
C THR A 188 -5.98 -17.58 -5.15
N LEU A 189 -7.30 -17.60 -4.90
CA LEU A 189 -7.94 -16.60 -4.04
C LEU A 189 -7.24 -16.46 -2.66
N TRP A 190 -6.77 -17.57 -2.11
CA TRP A 190 -6.05 -17.60 -0.84
C TRP A 190 -4.68 -16.95 -0.90
N ALA A 191 -3.95 -17.09 -2.00
CA ALA A 191 -2.67 -16.41 -2.21
C ALA A 191 -2.83 -14.88 -2.21
N TRP A 192 -3.94 -14.38 -2.76
CA TRP A 192 -4.28 -12.96 -2.75
C TRP A 192 -4.64 -12.42 -1.36
N ILE A 193 -5.45 -13.17 -0.59
CA ILE A 193 -6.07 -12.67 0.65
C ILE A 193 -5.20 -12.94 1.88
N THR A 194 -4.53 -14.09 1.96
CA THR A 194 -3.83 -14.55 3.18
C THR A 194 -2.79 -13.55 3.71
N PRO A 195 -1.90 -12.97 2.87
CA PRO A 195 -0.95 -11.97 3.35
C PRO A 195 -1.64 -10.74 3.95
N SER A 196 -2.80 -10.34 3.41
CA SER A 196 -3.58 -9.22 3.92
C SER A 196 -4.18 -9.51 5.29
N VAL A 197 -4.68 -10.72 5.52
CA VAL A 197 -5.22 -11.13 6.82
C VAL A 197 -4.13 -11.11 7.89
N ILE A 198 -3.01 -11.81 7.63
CA ILE A 198 -1.88 -11.90 8.57
C ILE A 198 -1.27 -10.51 8.82
N GLY A 199 -1.02 -9.76 7.75
CA GLY A 199 -0.43 -8.44 7.86
C GLY A 199 -1.35 -7.42 8.54
N THR A 200 -2.67 -7.52 8.36
CA THR A 200 -3.63 -6.66 9.07
C THR A 200 -3.61 -6.93 10.58
N ALA A 201 -3.55 -8.20 10.99
CA ALA A 201 -3.40 -8.55 12.41
C ALA A 201 -2.11 -7.92 12.99
N TYR A 202 -1.01 -7.97 12.24
CA TYR A 202 0.26 -7.35 12.62
C TYR A 202 0.18 -5.82 12.70
N ILE A 203 -0.51 -5.16 11.76
CA ILE A 203 -0.79 -3.72 11.79
C ILE A 203 -1.57 -3.36 13.07
N ILE A 204 -2.64 -4.10 13.38
CA ILE A 204 -3.47 -3.85 14.57
C ILE A 204 -2.64 -3.95 15.85
N TYR A 205 -1.79 -4.97 15.97
CA TYR A 205 -0.86 -5.13 17.10
C TYR A 205 0.00 -3.87 17.28
N TRP A 206 0.64 -3.39 16.21
CA TRP A 206 1.52 -2.22 16.29
C TRP A 206 0.77 -0.91 16.53
N ILE A 207 -0.45 -0.75 16.00
CA ILE A 207 -1.30 0.40 16.31
C ILE A 207 -1.63 0.44 17.80
N LYS A 208 -2.05 -0.70 18.39
CA LYS A 208 -2.36 -0.80 19.83
C LYS A 208 -1.12 -0.47 20.67
N LYS A 209 0.04 -1.05 20.31
CA LYS A 209 1.32 -0.77 20.96
C LYS A 209 1.72 0.70 20.88
N THR A 210 1.49 1.35 19.74
CA THR A 210 1.85 2.77 19.52
C THR A 210 0.93 3.73 20.28
N LYS A 211 -0.38 3.45 20.32
CA LYS A 211 -1.34 4.27 21.07
C LYS A 211 -1.03 4.25 22.58
N GLY A 212 -0.51 3.13 23.10
CA GLY A 212 -0.25 2.92 24.53
C GLY A 212 -1.55 2.59 25.27
N LYS A 213 -1.45 2.01 26.48
CA LYS A 213 -2.62 1.86 27.37
C LYS A 213 -3.09 3.27 27.75
N LYS A 214 -4.39 3.59 27.61
CA LYS A 214 -4.96 4.76 28.30
C LYS A 214 -4.61 4.58 29.78
N LYS A 215 -3.78 5.46 30.36
CA LYS A 215 -3.77 5.57 31.82
C LYS A 215 -5.20 5.96 32.19
N LEU A 216 -5.93 5.08 32.86
CA LEU A 216 -7.16 5.46 33.54
C LEU A 216 -6.77 6.67 34.40
N LYS A 217 -7.42 7.81 34.17
CA LYS A 217 -7.33 8.92 35.12
C LYS A 217 -7.97 8.36 36.40
N THR A 218 -7.15 7.98 37.37
CA THR A 218 -7.59 7.87 38.74
C THR A 218 -8.00 9.27 39.17
N ALA A 219 -9.30 9.47 39.34
CA ALA A 219 -9.89 10.54 40.13
C ALA A 219 -10.66 9.84 41.25
#